data_AF-A0A7S1BP27-F1
#
_entry.id   AF-A0A7S1BP27-F1
#
_cell.length_a   1.000
_cell.length_b   1.000
_cell.length_c   1.000
_cell.angle_alpha   90.00
_cell.angle_beta   90.00
_cell.angle_gamma   90.00
#
_symmetry.space_group_name_H-M   'P 1'
#
loop_
_entity.id
_entity.type
_entity.pdbx_description
1 polymer ?
#
loop_
_entity_poly.entity_id
_entity_poly.type
_entity_poly.pdbx_seq_one_letter_code
_entity_poly.pdbx_strand_id
1 'polypeptide(L)'
;VFLISIILFILFFAIQHPLQTNSNQSFNAANKSNKPIKQRPKTFSSVDQNIPQIQPRITNGNQSPVGRYPYISLLAEKVLCGGTLIADNVVLTAAHCTGFIDVRVGIHSYSDVT
;
A
#
# COMPACT_ATOMS: atom_id res chain seq x y z
N VAL A 1 -46.19 -19.92 1.92
CA VAL A 1 -45.26 -20.51 0.94
C VAL A 1 -44.26 -19.47 0.43
N PHE A 2 -44.70 -18.37 -0.19
CA PHE A 2 -43.79 -17.29 -0.66
C PHE A 2 -42.90 -16.67 0.44
N LEU A 3 -43.46 -16.35 1.60
CA LEU A 3 -42.71 -15.82 2.75
C LEU A 3 -41.69 -16.82 3.30
N ILE A 4 -42.04 -18.11 3.29
CA ILE A 4 -41.15 -19.18 3.76
C ILE A 4 -39.97 -19.33 2.79
N SER A 5 -40.22 -19.23 1.47
CA SER A 5 -39.17 -19.23 0.44
C SER A 5 -38.24 -18.03 0.54
N ILE A 6 -38.76 -16.83 0.83
CA ILE A 6 -37.94 -15.62 1.01
C ILE A 6 -37.05 -15.73 2.26
N ILE A 7 -37.61 -16.23 3.37
CA ILE A 7 -36.86 -16.43 4.62
C ILE A 7 -35.75 -17.47 4.43
N LEU A 8 -36.03 -18.58 3.75
CA LEU A 8 -35.02 -19.60 3.42
C LEU A 8 -33.93 -19.05 2.49
N PHE A 9 -34.28 -18.18 1.53
CA PHE A 9 -33.31 -17.56 0.62
C PHE A 9 -32.38 -16.57 1.35
N ILE A 10 -32.94 -15.74 2.25
CA ILE A 10 -32.16 -14.81 3.07
C ILE A 10 -31.23 -15.57 4.03
N LEU A 11 -31.73 -16.64 4.66
CA LEU A 11 -30.90 -17.50 5.51
C LEU A 11 -29.80 -18.20 4.70
N PHE A 12 -30.09 -18.66 3.48
CA PHE A 12 -29.09 -19.29 2.61
C PHE A 12 -27.98 -18.31 2.18
N PHE A 13 -28.33 -17.09 1.79
CA PHE A 13 -27.35 -16.05 1.44
C PHE A 13 -26.56 -15.53 2.65
N ALA A 14 -27.16 -15.48 3.84
CA ALA A 14 -26.46 -15.11 5.07
C ALA A 14 -25.41 -16.16 5.50
N ILE A 15 -25.57 -17.42 5.10
CA ILE A 15 -24.62 -18.51 5.40
C ILE A 15 -23.55 -18.66 4.30
N GLN A 16 -23.87 -18.29 3.05
CA GLN A 16 -22.94 -18.40 1.92
C GLN A 16 -21.95 -17.23 1.77
N HIS A 17 -22.14 -16.12 2.49
CA HIS A 17 -21.18 -15.04 2.54
C HIS A 17 -20.53 -15.00 3.93
N PRO A 18 -19.49 -15.81 4.20
CA PRO A 18 -18.53 -15.37 5.19
C PRO A 18 -18.04 -14.01 4.70
N LEU A 19 -18.35 -12.94 5.43
CA LEU A 19 -17.54 -11.74 5.39
C LEU A 19 -16.14 -12.24 5.71
N GLN A 20 -15.34 -12.49 4.67
CA GLN A 20 -13.91 -12.68 4.79
C GLN A 20 -13.33 -11.31 5.13
N THR A 21 -13.62 -10.82 6.33
CA THR A 21 -12.73 -9.88 7.01
C THR A 21 -11.50 -10.70 7.35
N ASN A 22 -10.63 -10.88 6.36
CA ASN A 22 -9.30 -11.39 6.59
C ASN A 22 -8.50 -10.28 7.30
N SER A 23 -8.82 -10.05 8.57
CA SER A 23 -8.05 -9.22 9.50
C SER A 23 -6.67 -9.81 9.79
N ASN A 24 -6.37 -10.98 9.24
CA ASN A 24 -5.16 -11.75 9.48
C ASN A 24 -4.27 -11.79 8.25
N GLN A 25 -4.54 -10.94 7.25
CA GLN A 25 -3.55 -10.66 6.23
C GLN A 25 -2.50 -9.72 6.83
N SER A 26 -1.75 -10.25 7.81
CA SER A 26 -0.39 -9.82 7.99
C SER A 26 0.25 -9.97 6.62
N PHE A 27 0.52 -8.85 5.95
CA PHE A 27 1.57 -8.79 4.96
C PHE A 27 2.88 -9.02 5.72
N ASN A 28 3.10 -10.27 6.10
CA ASN A 28 4.40 -10.76 6.47
C ASN A 28 5.23 -10.49 5.23
N ALA A 29 6.06 -9.44 5.28
CA ALA A 29 7.13 -9.29 4.32
C ALA A 29 7.79 -10.66 4.24
N ALA A 30 7.68 -11.30 3.06
CA ALA A 30 8.10 -12.67 2.88
C ALA A 30 9.45 -12.84 3.58
N ASN A 31 9.51 -13.77 4.55
CA ASN A 31 10.77 -14.28 5.05
C ASN A 31 11.44 -14.92 3.84
N LYS A 32 12.18 -14.10 3.10
CA LYS A 32 13.00 -14.51 1.98
C LYS A 32 14.10 -15.34 2.61
N SER A 33 13.81 -16.63 2.74
CA SER A 33 14.75 -17.73 2.87
C SER A 33 16.02 -17.34 3.64
N ASN A 34 16.16 -17.86 4.86
CA ASN A 34 17.48 -18.12 5.45
C ASN A 34 18.25 -19.16 4.60
N LYS A 35 18.33 -18.95 3.27
CA LYS A 35 19.39 -19.50 2.45
C LYS A 35 20.65 -18.89 3.03
N PRO A 36 21.67 -19.67 3.39
CA PRO A 36 22.96 -19.09 3.71
C PRO A 36 23.30 -18.17 2.55
N ILE A 37 23.46 -16.89 2.85
CA ILE A 37 24.12 -15.97 1.95
C ILE A 37 25.49 -16.62 1.76
N LYS A 38 25.66 -17.40 0.69
CA LYS A 38 27.00 -17.58 0.13
C LYS A 38 27.38 -16.15 -0.22
N GLN A 39 28.07 -15.50 0.71
CA GLN A 39 28.62 -14.18 0.51
C GLN A 39 29.42 -14.34 -0.77
N ARG A 40 28.90 -13.75 -1.85
CA ARG A 40 29.66 -13.63 -3.08
C ARG A 40 30.95 -12.96 -2.63
N PRO A 41 32.13 -13.55 -2.91
CA PRO A 41 33.38 -13.02 -2.40
C PRO A 41 33.44 -11.53 -2.72
N LYS A 42 33.72 -10.74 -1.68
CA LYS A 42 34.00 -9.30 -1.81
C LYS A 42 35.36 -9.15 -2.47
N THR A 43 35.47 -9.53 -3.73
CA THR A 43 36.50 -9.04 -4.64
C THR A 43 35.78 -8.15 -5.62
N PHE A 44 35.57 -6.90 -5.19
CA PHE A 44 35.44 -5.76 -6.09
C PHE A 44 36.80 -5.60 -6.78
N SER A 45 37.09 -6.47 -7.74
CA SER A 45 38.27 -6.41 -8.59
C SER A 45 37.80 -6.69 -10.01
N SER A 46 38.19 -5.79 -10.92
CA SER A 46 37.73 -5.61 -12.29
C SER A 46 36.32 -5.01 -12.44
N VAL A 47 36.26 -3.68 -12.28
CA VAL A 47 35.15 -2.88 -12.83
C VAL A 47 35.31 -2.89 -14.35
N ASP A 48 34.39 -3.53 -15.06
CA ASP A 48 34.09 -3.14 -16.44
C ASP A 48 33.25 -1.85 -16.37
N GLN A 49 33.82 -0.75 -16.84
CA GLN A 49 33.30 0.62 -16.66
C GLN A 49 32.08 0.93 -17.56
N ASN A 50 31.41 -0.09 -18.12
CA ASN A 50 30.32 0.10 -19.08
C ASN A 50 29.02 -0.66 -18.76
N ILE A 51 28.74 -0.92 -17.47
CA ILE A 51 27.42 -1.38 -17.03
C ILE A 51 26.75 -0.29 -16.17
N PRO A 52 25.61 0.27 -16.60
CA PRO A 52 24.81 1.18 -15.78
C PRO A 52 24.51 0.50 -14.45
N GLN A 53 25.02 1.07 -13.36
CA GLN A 53 24.72 0.61 -12.02
C GLN A 53 23.22 0.81 -11.79
N ILE A 54 22.44 -0.25 -11.93
CA ILE A 54 21.01 -0.26 -11.61
C ILE A 54 20.93 0.02 -10.11
N GLN A 55 20.56 1.24 -9.71
CA GLN A 55 20.42 1.61 -8.31
C GLN A 55 19.15 0.95 -7.74
N PRO A 56 19.25 -0.09 -6.89
CA PRO A 56 18.06 -0.77 -6.40
C PRO A 56 17.75 -0.29 -4.98
N ARG A 57 16.44 -0.07 -4.75
CA ARG A 57 15.78 0.19 -3.46
C ARG A 57 16.12 1.54 -2.81
N ILE A 58 15.08 2.35 -2.63
CA ILE A 58 15.13 3.54 -1.77
C ILE A 58 15.25 3.07 -0.31
N THR A 59 16.48 3.03 0.20
CA THR A 59 16.76 2.82 1.63
C THR A 59 17.15 4.15 2.25
N ASN A 60 16.50 4.53 3.36
CA ASN A 60 16.79 5.79 4.06
C ASN A 60 16.69 7.03 3.15
N GLY A 61 15.68 7.05 2.27
CA GLY A 61 15.57 8.02 1.17
C GLY A 61 15.61 9.48 1.61
N ASN A 62 15.65 10.38 0.63
CA ASN A 62 15.73 11.82 0.88
C ASN A 62 14.36 12.48 0.68
N GLN A 63 14.21 13.70 1.21
CA GLN A 63 13.04 14.52 0.93
C GLN A 63 12.86 14.70 -0.58
N SER A 64 11.63 14.51 -1.05
CA SER A 64 11.29 14.71 -2.45
C SER A 64 11.34 16.20 -2.80
N PRO A 65 11.73 16.60 -4.03
CA PRO A 65 11.42 17.93 -4.54
C PRO A 65 9.91 18.22 -4.52
N VAL A 66 9.55 19.49 -4.36
CA VAL A 66 8.17 19.99 -4.48
C VAL A 66 7.61 19.62 -5.85
N GLY A 67 6.37 19.12 -5.89
CA GLY A 67 5.67 18.81 -7.15
C GLY A 67 6.17 17.58 -7.91
N ARG A 68 7.19 16.85 -7.42
CA ARG A 68 7.71 15.64 -8.11
C ARG A 68 6.67 14.51 -8.18
N TYR A 69 5.81 14.41 -7.18
CA TYR A 69 4.79 13.36 -7.08
C TYR A 69 3.43 13.98 -6.80
N PRO A 70 2.82 14.68 -7.79
CA PRO A 70 1.61 15.48 -7.57
C PRO A 70 0.37 14.62 -7.28
N TYR A 71 0.43 13.34 -7.60
CA TYR A 71 -0.62 12.36 -7.36
C TYR A 71 -0.62 11.80 -5.93
N ILE A 72 0.38 12.09 -5.10
CA ILE A 72 0.38 11.66 -3.70
C ILE A 72 -0.72 12.41 -2.93
N SER A 73 -1.48 11.69 -2.12
CA SER A 73 -2.51 12.28 -1.26
C SER A 73 -2.33 11.86 0.20
N LEU A 74 -2.60 12.78 1.11
CA LEU A 74 -2.70 12.54 2.54
C LEU A 74 -4.15 12.27 2.92
N LEU A 75 -4.40 11.17 3.62
CA LEU A 75 -5.68 10.83 4.19
C LEU A 75 -5.54 11.01 5.71
N ALA A 76 -6.14 12.06 6.26
CA ALA A 76 -5.92 12.50 7.64
C ALA A 76 -7.20 12.39 8.47
N GLU A 77 -7.15 11.54 9.50
CA GLU A 77 -8.20 11.46 10.52
C GLU A 77 -7.57 11.05 11.87
N LYS A 78 -7.94 9.91 12.45
CA LYS A 78 -7.32 9.36 13.66
C LYS A 78 -5.95 8.71 13.38
N VAL A 79 -5.75 8.26 12.15
CA VAL A 79 -4.51 7.66 11.65
C VAL A 79 -4.11 8.34 10.35
N LEU A 80 -2.81 8.49 10.13
CA LEU A 80 -2.27 9.04 8.88
C LEU A 80 -2.13 7.91 7.87
N CYS A 81 -2.81 8.05 6.74
CA CYS A 81 -2.71 7.14 5.60
C CYS A 81 -2.30 7.91 4.34
N GLY A 82 -1.80 7.17 3.35
CA GLY A 82 -1.48 7.69 2.03
C GLY A 82 -2.48 7.22 0.97
N GLY A 83 -2.50 7.92 -0.16
CA GLY A 83 -3.24 7.51 -1.35
C GLY A 83 -2.61 8.04 -2.64
N THR A 84 -3.15 7.60 -3.76
CA THR A 84 -2.74 8.00 -5.11
C THR A 84 -3.95 8.48 -5.89
N LEU A 85 -3.92 9.71 -6.39
CA LEU A 85 -4.91 10.24 -7.32
C LEU A 85 -4.78 9.51 -8.68
N ILE A 86 -5.80 8.77 -9.07
CA ILE A 86 -5.83 7.99 -10.33
C ILE A 86 -6.80 8.58 -11.37
N ALA A 87 -7.68 9.48 -10.94
CA ALA A 87 -8.54 10.31 -11.77
C ALA A 87 -8.92 11.58 -10.99
N ASP A 88 -9.54 12.55 -11.64
CA ASP A 88 -9.84 13.89 -11.08
C ASP A 88 -10.55 13.87 -9.72
N ASN A 89 -11.34 12.83 -9.45
CA ASN A 89 -12.10 12.65 -8.21
C ASN A 89 -11.96 11.24 -7.61
N VAL A 90 -10.89 10.50 -7.95
CA VAL A 90 -10.68 9.12 -7.48
C VAL A 90 -9.29 8.95 -6.90
N VAL A 91 -9.23 8.60 -5.61
CA VAL A 91 -7.99 8.26 -4.89
C VAL A 91 -7.98 6.77 -4.57
N LEU A 92 -6.91 6.10 -5.00
CA LEU A 92 -6.61 4.72 -4.63
C LEU A 92 -5.83 4.68 -3.31
N THR A 93 -6.26 3.85 -2.36
CA THR A 93 -5.59 3.65 -1.07
C THR A 93 -5.70 2.20 -0.59
N ALA A 94 -5.05 1.87 0.52
CA ALA A 94 -5.10 0.54 1.11
C ALA A 94 -6.46 0.28 1.80
N ALA A 95 -7.00 -0.93 1.69
CA ALA A 95 -8.29 -1.27 2.29
C ALA A 95 -8.32 -1.21 3.84
N HIS A 96 -7.16 -1.28 4.50
CA HIS A 96 -7.08 -1.11 5.96
C HIS A 96 -7.11 0.36 6.39
N CYS A 97 -6.80 1.28 5.47
CA CYS A 97 -7.09 2.69 5.67
C CYS A 97 -8.59 2.82 5.47
N THR A 98 -9.32 3.08 6.56
CA THR A 98 -10.77 3.26 6.56
C THR A 98 -11.11 4.43 7.48
N GLY A 99 -12.31 5.01 7.32
CA GLY A 99 -12.75 6.11 8.17
C GLY A 99 -11.89 7.36 8.00
N PHE A 100 -11.76 7.83 6.76
CA PHE A 100 -11.18 9.14 6.45
C PHE A 100 -12.24 10.03 5.78
N ILE A 101 -12.43 11.22 6.32
CA ILE A 101 -13.31 12.28 5.81
C ILE A 101 -12.52 13.40 5.12
N ASP A 102 -11.21 13.49 5.36
CA ASP A 102 -10.33 14.52 4.78
C ASP A 102 -9.24 13.89 3.90
N VAL A 103 -9.23 14.29 2.64
CA VAL A 103 -8.26 13.87 1.62
C VAL A 103 -7.60 15.10 1.03
N ARG A 104 -6.28 15.21 1.20
CA ARG A 104 -5.50 16.36 0.73
C ARG A 104 -4.54 15.94 -0.37
N VAL A 105 -4.72 16.54 -1.53
CA VAL A 105 -3.94 16.28 -2.74
C VAL A 105 -2.99 17.45 -2.98
N GLY A 106 -1.79 17.17 -3.50
CA GLY A 106 -0.85 18.22 -3.93
C GLY A 106 -0.09 18.91 -2.80
N ILE A 107 -0.18 18.42 -1.57
CA ILE A 107 0.60 18.94 -0.44
C ILE A 107 2.05 18.44 -0.50
N HIS A 108 3.00 19.27 -0.06
CA HIS A 108 4.42 18.89 0.01
C HIS A 108 4.92 18.75 1.44
N SER A 109 4.52 19.66 2.35
CA SER A 109 4.82 19.56 3.76
C SER A 109 3.57 19.26 4.57
N TYR A 110 3.71 18.43 5.60
CA TYR A 110 2.62 18.18 6.55
C TYR A 110 2.25 19.44 7.34
N SER A 111 3.19 20.38 7.52
CA SER A 111 2.92 21.68 8.15
C SER A 111 2.00 22.58 7.34
N ASP A 112 1.82 22.32 6.04
CA ASP A 112 0.96 23.13 5.17
C ASP A 112 -0.54 22.81 5.42
N VAL A 113 -0.80 21.81 6.26
CA VAL A 113 -2.12 21.21 6.50
C VAL A 113 -2.66 21.51 7.90
N THR A 114 -1.77 21.73 8.87
CA THR A 114 -2.07 22.07 10.28
C THR A 114 -2.27 23.56 10.47
#